data_AF-A0A957PEI1-F1
#
_entry.id   AF-A0A957PEI1-F1
#
_cell.length_a   1.000
_cell.length_b   1.000
_cell.length_c   1.000
_cell.angle_alpha   90.00
_cell.angle_beta   90.00
_cell.angle_gamma   90.00
#
_symmetry.space_group_name_H-M   'P 1'
#
loop_
_entity.id
_entity.type
_entity.pdbx_description
1 polymer ?
#
loop_
_entity_poly.entity_id
_entity_poly.type
_entity_poly.pdbx_seq_one_letter_code
_entity_poly.pdbx_strand_id
1 'polypeptide(L)'
;PEIQDLNILGEYRRQGAASQLMDEAERIIGERCAVAGIGFGLYGDYGAAQRMYVLRGYVPDGHGIAYQDVYVKPGRSYPVDDDLVLGLVKRLT
;
A
#
# COMPACT_ATOMS: atom_id res chain seq x y z
N PRO A 1 9.52 4.11 -6.88
CA PRO A 1 9.41 2.64 -6.75
C PRO A 1 8.20 2.29 -5.90
N GLU A 2 7.60 1.12 -6.11
CA GLU A 2 6.38 0.70 -5.42
C GLU A 2 6.56 -0.66 -4.74
N ILE A 3 6.04 -0.78 -3.53
CA ILE A 3 5.90 -2.05 -2.82
C ILE A 3 4.61 -2.69 -3.30
N GLN A 4 4.73 -3.78 -4.07
CA GLN A 4 3.60 -4.45 -4.72
C GLN A 4 2.85 -5.40 -3.78
N ASP A 5 3.57 -6.12 -2.93
CA ASP A 5 2.97 -7.10 -2.04
C ASP A 5 3.72 -7.18 -0.69
N LEU A 6 2.94 -7.28 0.39
CA LEU A 6 3.44 -7.48 1.74
C LEU A 6 2.56 -8.52 2.45
N ASN A 7 3.10 -9.73 2.54
CA ASN A 7 2.42 -10.85 3.18
C ASN A 7 3.19 -11.36 4.39
N ILE A 8 2.47 -11.56 5.49
CA ILE A 8 2.97 -12.22 6.70
C ILE A 8 2.13 -13.47 6.94
N LEU A 9 2.79 -14.64 6.94
CA LEU A 9 2.15 -15.90 7.31
C LEU A 9 1.57 -15.79 8.72
N GLY A 10 0.42 -16.43 8.95
CA GLY A 10 -0.37 -16.25 10.18
C GLY A 10 0.42 -16.43 11.47
N GLU A 11 1.35 -17.38 11.49
CA GLU A 11 2.22 -17.70 12.64
C GLU A 11 3.19 -16.57 13.03
N TYR A 12 3.57 -15.69 12.10
CA TYR A 12 4.51 -14.58 12.32
C TYR A 12 3.81 -13.22 12.53
N ARG A 13 2.48 -13.18 12.55
CA ARG A 13 1.72 -11.94 12.78
C ARG A 13 1.87 -11.45 14.23
N ARG A 14 1.77 -10.13 14.42
CA ARG A 14 1.91 -9.42 15.72
C ARG A 14 3.30 -9.52 16.38
N GLN A 15 4.32 -9.93 15.63
CA GLN A 15 5.72 -9.99 16.09
C GLN A 15 6.59 -8.87 15.50
N GLY A 16 5.99 -7.89 14.82
CA GLY A 16 6.71 -6.79 14.18
C GLY A 16 7.33 -7.11 12.81
N ALA A 17 7.19 -8.34 12.30
CA ALA A 17 7.77 -8.77 11.02
C ALA A 17 7.36 -7.87 9.83
N ALA A 18 6.08 -7.50 9.72
CA ALA A 18 5.62 -6.58 8.68
C ALA A 18 6.34 -5.23 8.73
N SER A 19 6.55 -4.69 9.93
CA SER A 19 7.24 -3.41 10.10
C SER A 19 8.70 -3.52 9.68
N GLN A 20 9.39 -4.59 10.05
CA GLN A 20 10.79 -4.82 9.67
C GLN A 20 10.95 -4.95 8.15
N LEU A 21 10.05 -5.68 7.48
CA LEU A 21 10.05 -5.79 6.02
C LEU A 21 9.83 -4.43 5.36
N MET A 22 8.91 -3.62 5.89
CA MET A 22 8.67 -2.27 5.40
C MET A 22 9.85 -1.33 5.64
N ASP A 23 10.54 -1.43 6.79
CA ASP A 23 11.74 -0.63 7.07
C ASP A 23 12.84 -0.92 6.04
N GLU A 24 13.07 -2.19 5.72
CA GLU A 24 14.06 -2.59 4.73
C GLU A 24 13.64 -2.21 3.31
N ALA A 25 12.36 -2.37 2.96
CA ALA A 25 11.84 -1.95 1.66
C ALA A 25 12.00 -0.43 1.47
N GLU A 26 11.61 0.37 2.47
CA GLU A 26 11.79 1.82 2.47
C GLU A 26 13.28 2.19 2.35
N ARG A 27 14.17 1.51 3.07
CA ARG A 27 15.62 1.71 2.98
C ARG A 27 16.14 1.47 1.55
N ILE A 28 15.79 0.34 0.94
CA ILE A 28 16.20 -0.02 -0.44
C ILE A 28 15.63 0.97 -1.46
N ILE A 29 14.37 1.42 -1.29
CA ILE A 29 13.79 2.43 -2.17
C ILE A 29 14.55 3.76 -2.03
N GLY A 30 14.89 4.15 -0.80
CA GLY A 30 15.63 5.37 -0.48
C GLY A 30 16.99 5.48 -1.16
N GLU A 31 17.65 4.35 -1.45
CA GLU A 31 18.91 4.32 -2.22
C GLU A 31 18.75 4.83 -3.66
N ARG A 32 17.52 4.83 -4.20
CA ARG A 32 17.23 5.16 -5.62
C ARG A 32 16.24 6.30 -5.79
N CYS A 33 15.37 6.53 -4.83
CA CYS A 33 14.28 7.49 -4.93
C CYS A 33 13.87 8.03 -3.55
N ALA A 34 13.56 9.32 -3.49
CA ALA A 34 13.06 9.97 -2.27
C ALA A 34 11.58 9.67 -1.95
N VAL A 35 10.91 8.83 -2.75
CA VAL A 35 9.48 8.52 -2.59
C VAL A 35 9.24 7.03 -2.78
N ALA A 36 8.55 6.42 -1.82
CA ALA A 36 7.99 5.08 -1.91
C ALA A 36 6.49 5.13 -2.21
N GLY A 37 6.04 4.29 -3.14
CA GLY A 37 4.63 4.01 -3.40
C GLY A 37 4.19 2.68 -2.77
N ILE A 38 2.91 2.57 -2.46
CA ILE A 38 2.25 1.32 -2.04
C ILE A 38 0.73 1.43 -2.24
N GLY A 39 0.07 0.33 -2.56
CA GLY A 39 -1.40 0.25 -2.66
C GLY A 39 -2.03 -0.68 -1.63
N PHE A 40 -3.33 -0.51 -1.36
CA PHE A 40 -4.14 -1.51 -0.67
C PHE A 40 -5.51 -1.66 -1.32
N GLY A 41 -6.12 -2.84 -1.17
CA GLY A 41 -7.51 -3.09 -1.55
C GLY A 41 -8.51 -2.39 -0.62
N LEU A 42 -9.73 -2.18 -1.13
CA LEU A 42 -10.76 -1.33 -0.49
C LEU A 42 -11.80 -2.09 0.33
N TYR A 43 -11.48 -3.30 0.78
CA TYR A 43 -12.37 -4.10 1.64
C TYR A 43 -11.67 -4.68 2.86
N GLY A 44 -12.45 -5.32 3.74
CA GLY A 44 -12.07 -5.59 5.14
C GLY A 44 -10.78 -6.39 5.35
N ASP A 45 -10.44 -7.29 4.43
CA ASP A 45 -9.27 -8.16 4.55
C ASP A 45 -7.95 -7.36 4.51
N TYR A 46 -7.97 -6.19 3.86
CA TYR A 46 -6.86 -5.26 3.80
C TYR A 46 -6.76 -4.33 5.02
N GLY A 47 -7.70 -4.39 5.97
CA GLY A 47 -7.79 -3.43 7.08
C GLY A 47 -6.53 -3.32 7.94
N ALA A 48 -5.78 -4.40 8.12
CA ALA A 48 -4.49 -4.38 8.82
C ALA A 48 -3.43 -3.59 8.04
N ALA A 49 -3.33 -3.81 6.72
CA ALA A 49 -2.43 -3.09 5.83
C ALA A 49 -2.80 -1.60 5.75
N GLN A 50 -4.09 -1.31 5.55
CA GLN A 50 -4.64 0.06 5.53
C GLN A 50 -4.19 0.87 6.74
N ARG A 51 -4.43 0.34 7.95
CA ARG A 51 -4.03 1.02 9.19
C ARG A 51 -2.52 1.16 9.31
N MET A 52 -1.77 0.10 8.98
CA MET A 52 -0.32 0.09 9.14
C MET A 52 0.36 1.11 8.22
N TYR A 53 -0.01 1.16 6.93
CA TYR A 53 0.58 2.09 5.98
C TYR A 53 0.31 3.55 6.38
N VAL A 54 -0.93 3.87 6.75
CA VAL A 54 -1.30 5.23 7.20
C VAL A 54 -0.54 5.62 8.47
N LEU A 55 -0.43 4.73 9.46
CA LEU A 55 0.33 5.00 10.69
C LEU A 55 1.84 5.12 10.46
N ARG A 56 2.38 4.56 9.35
CA ARG A 56 3.77 4.74 8.91
C ARG A 56 4.02 6.05 8.15
N GLY A 57 2.99 6.87 7.95
CA GLY A 57 3.11 8.17 7.27
C GLY A 57 2.90 8.12 5.76
N TYR A 58 2.38 7.01 5.22
CA TYR A 58 1.89 7.00 3.83
C TYR A 58 0.60 7.80 3.72
N VAL A 59 0.49 8.60 2.67
CA VAL A 59 -0.69 9.43 2.36
C VAL A 59 -1.20 9.11 0.95
N PRO A 60 -2.49 9.29 0.65
CA PRO A 60 -3.00 9.12 -0.71
C PRO A 60 -2.18 9.89 -1.75
N ASP A 61 -1.91 9.24 -2.87
CA ASP A 61 -1.06 9.77 -3.94
C ASP A 61 -1.70 10.93 -4.73
N GLY A 62 -3.00 11.18 -4.51
CA GLY A 62 -3.78 12.25 -5.13
C GLY A 62 -4.51 11.85 -6.43
N HIS A 63 -4.34 10.62 -6.92
CA HIS A 63 -5.01 10.18 -8.15
C HIS A 63 -6.34 9.46 -7.91
N GLY A 64 -6.66 9.15 -6.66
CA GLY A 64 -7.87 8.42 -6.29
C GLY A 64 -7.66 6.91 -6.38
N ILE A 65 -8.71 6.18 -6.74
CA ILE A 65 -8.67 4.71 -6.79
C ILE A 65 -8.40 4.21 -8.21
N ALA A 66 -7.72 3.09 -8.32
CA ALA A 66 -7.47 2.39 -9.57
C ALA A 66 -8.16 1.02 -9.55
N TYR A 67 -8.54 0.55 -10.74
CA TYR A 67 -9.01 -0.81 -10.97
C TYR A 67 -8.18 -1.40 -12.11
N GLN A 68 -7.51 -2.53 -11.86
CA GLN A 68 -6.60 -3.17 -12.84
C GLN A 68 -5.57 -2.19 -13.41
N ASP A 69 -4.86 -1.49 -12.52
CA ASP A 69 -3.82 -0.50 -12.84
C ASP A 69 -4.31 0.72 -13.66
N VAL A 70 -5.62 0.93 -13.77
CA VAL A 70 -6.22 2.07 -14.47
C VAL A 70 -7.09 2.88 -13.52
N TYR A 71 -6.86 4.19 -13.45
CA TYR A 71 -7.68 5.09 -12.65
C TYR A 71 -9.16 5.01 -13.05
N VAL A 72 -10.02 4.91 -12.04
CA VAL A 72 -11.46 4.76 -12.25
C VAL A 72 -12.06 6.02 -12.86
N LYS A 73 -13.17 5.84 -13.58
CA LYS A 73 -13.94 6.93 -14.18
C LYS A 73 -15.18 7.22 -13.33
N PRO A 74 -15.44 8.49 -12.96
CA PRO A 74 -16.65 8.86 -12.25
C PRO A 74 -17.91 8.38 -12.96
N GLY A 75 -18.90 7.91 -12.19
CA GLY A 75 -20.18 7.41 -12.69
C GLY A 75 -20.16 5.98 -13.24
N ARG A 76 -19.03 5.27 -13.17
CA ARG A 76 -18.94 3.84 -13.49
C ARG A 76 -18.97 2.98 -12.22
N SER A 77 -19.45 1.75 -12.38
CA SER A 77 -19.38 0.71 -11.35
C SER A 77 -18.12 -0.11 -11.53
N TYR A 78 -17.50 -0.45 -10.41
CA TYR A 78 -16.33 -1.32 -10.31
C TYR A 78 -16.60 -2.37 -9.23
N PRO A 79 -16.17 -3.62 -9.43
CA PRO A 79 -16.25 -4.62 -8.37
C PRO A 79 -15.36 -4.20 -7.20
N VAL A 80 -15.80 -4.52 -5.98
CA VAL A 80 -14.99 -4.36 -4.78
C VAL A 80 -14.27 -5.68 -4.56
N ASP A 81 -13.13 -5.84 -5.22
CA ASP A 81 -12.27 -7.02 -5.19
C ASP A 81 -10.80 -6.60 -4.97
N ASP A 82 -9.87 -7.53 -5.20
CA ASP A 82 -8.43 -7.33 -5.00
C ASP A 82 -7.81 -6.32 -5.97
N ASP A 83 -8.44 -6.08 -7.12
CA ASP A 83 -7.94 -5.18 -8.15
C ASP A 83 -8.37 -3.73 -7.91
N LEU A 84 -9.36 -3.49 -7.03
CA LEU A 84 -9.81 -2.15 -6.66
C LEU A 84 -8.97 -1.59 -5.51
N VAL A 85 -8.02 -0.74 -5.85
CA VAL A 85 -6.96 -0.28 -4.95
C VAL A 85 -6.93 1.24 -4.77
N LEU A 86 -6.49 1.70 -3.60
CA LEU A 86 -6.07 3.08 -3.36
C LEU A 86 -4.55 3.15 -3.27
N GLY A 87 -3.95 3.98 -4.12
CA GLY A 87 -2.52 4.26 -4.12
C GLY A 87 -2.12 5.26 -3.04
N LEU A 88 -0.99 4.99 -2.39
CA LEU A 88 -0.38 5.85 -1.38
C LEU A 88 1.09 6.12 -1.71
N VAL A 89 1.60 7.24 -1.21
CA VAL A 89 3.01 7.62 -1.27
C VAL A 89 3.53 8.07 0.09
N LYS A 90 4.83 7.87 0.32
CA LYS A 90 5.57 8.38 1.47
C LYS A 90 6.88 8.98 0.98
N ARG A 91 7.19 10.21 1.41
CA ARG A 91 8.54 10.77 1.23
C ARG A 91 9.49 10.10 2.22
N LEU A 92 10.59 9.59 1.70
CA LEU A 92 11.66 8.97 2.46
C LEU A 92 12.71 10.06 2.73
N THR A 93 12.96 10.32 4.01
CA THR A 93 14.02 11.23 4.50
C THR A 93 15.29 10.48 4.80
#